data_AF-A0A6J5XSR2-F1
#
_entry.id   AF-A0A6J5XSR2-F1
#
_cell.length_a   1.000
_cell.length_b   1.000
_cell.length_c   1.000
_cell.angle_alpha   90.00
_cell.angle_beta   90.00
_cell.angle_gamma   90.00
#
_symmetry.space_group_name_H-M   'P 1'
#
loop_
_entity.id
_entity.type
_entity.pdbx_description
1 polymer ?
#
loop_
_entity_poly.entity_id
_entity_poly.type
_entity_poly.pdbx_seq_one_letter_code
_entity_poly.pdbx_strand_id
1 'polypeptide(L)'
;MEAEADVVIVGAGISGLATSLGLHRLGIRSLVLESSDSFEDNRNVTSSRITGLQTFEMSFKAKGKHGDHEIRCVKRTLLLEGLANELPSGTIRFPSKVVSVDESGYFKLVHLADGTILKAKVD
;
A
#
# COMPACT_ATOMS: atom_id res chain seq x y z
N MET A 1 14.38 -5.10 18.54
CA MET A 1 13.35 -6.09 18.88
C MET A 1 12.95 -6.77 17.58
N GLU A 2 13.18 -8.07 17.43
CA GLU A 2 12.81 -8.79 16.21
C GLU A 2 11.32 -9.13 16.27
N ALA A 3 10.55 -8.74 15.25
CA ALA A 3 9.15 -9.12 15.13
C ALA A 3 8.99 -10.07 13.93
N GLU A 4 8.30 -11.18 14.15
CA GLU A 4 8.00 -12.19 13.14
C GLU A 4 6.58 -11.96 12.59
N ALA A 5 6.47 -11.85 11.27
CA ALA A 5 5.19 -11.73 10.58
C ALA A 5 5.04 -12.87 9.57
N ASP A 6 3.83 -13.43 9.47
CA ASP A 6 3.54 -14.52 8.53
C ASP A 6 3.61 -14.00 7.08
N VAL A 7 3.06 -12.82 6.82
CA VAL A 7 3.18 -12.11 5.53
C VAL A 7 3.55 -10.64 5.77
N VAL A 8 4.51 -10.12 5.01
CA VAL A 8 4.86 -8.68 5.01
C VAL A 8 4.54 -8.08 3.65
N ILE A 9 3.75 -7.01 3.64
CA ILE A 9 3.38 -6.26 2.44
C ILE A 9 4.11 -4.92 2.48
N VAL A 10 4.88 -4.61 1.44
CA VAL A 10 5.62 -3.34 1.33
C VAL A 10 4.80 -2.35 0.49
N GLY A 11 4.30 -1.31 1.14
CA GLY A 11 3.47 -0.24 0.59
C GLY A 11 1.99 -0.38 0.92
N ALA A 12 1.39 0.65 1.53
CA ALA A 12 -0.05 0.76 1.83
C ALA A 12 -0.81 1.51 0.73
N GLY A 13 -0.49 1.22 -0.54
CA GLY A 13 -1.31 1.63 -1.68
C GLY A 13 -2.60 0.80 -1.80
N ILE A 14 -3.39 1.06 -2.84
CA ILE A 14 -4.65 0.35 -3.09
C ILE A 14 -4.42 -1.16 -3.15
N SER A 15 -3.39 -1.60 -3.88
CA SER A 15 -3.04 -3.02 -3.99
C SER A 15 -2.60 -3.60 -2.65
N GLY A 16 -1.74 -2.92 -1.90
CA GLY A 16 -1.24 -3.41 -0.62
C GLY A 16 -2.34 -3.60 0.42
N LEU A 17 -3.23 -2.60 0.54
CA LEU A 17 -4.37 -2.69 1.46
C LEU A 17 -5.42 -3.71 1.00
N ALA A 18 -5.72 -3.78 -0.30
CA ALA A 18 -6.66 -4.77 -0.83
C ALA A 18 -6.13 -6.20 -0.63
N THR A 19 -4.84 -6.44 -0.85
CA THR A 19 -4.20 -7.74 -0.58
C THR A 19 -4.28 -8.08 0.90
N SER A 20 -3.93 -7.14 1.79
CA SER A 20 -4.03 -7.35 3.24
C SER A 20 -5.46 -7.69 3.67
N LEU A 21 -6.46 -7.02 3.10
CA LEU A 21 -7.87 -7.29 3.38
C LEU A 21 -8.31 -8.66 2.88
N GLY A 22 -7.83 -9.08 1.71
CA GLY A 22 -8.04 -10.43 1.18
C GLY A 22 -7.44 -11.50 2.11
N LEU A 23 -6.19 -11.32 2.55
CA LEU A 23 -5.52 -12.22 3.49
C LEU A 23 -6.26 -12.28 4.84
N HIS A 24 -6.66 -11.12 5.36
CA HIS A 24 -7.45 -11.04 6.59
C HIS A 24 -8.74 -11.84 6.50
N ARG A 25 -9.47 -11.74 5.39
CA ARG A 25 -10.70 -12.53 5.15
C ARG A 25 -10.45 -14.03 5.04
N LEU A 26 -9.23 -14.45 4.69
CA LEU A 26 -8.79 -15.84 4.69
C LEU A 26 -8.21 -16.30 6.06
N GLY A 27 -8.20 -15.43 7.07
CA GLY A 27 -7.61 -15.72 8.38
C GLY A 27 -6.09 -15.69 8.40
N ILE A 28 -5.45 -15.19 7.35
CA ILE A 28 -3.99 -15.07 7.25
C ILE A 28 -3.58 -13.69 7.78
N ARG A 29 -2.66 -13.67 8.75
CA ARG A 29 -2.15 -12.43 9.31
C ARG A 29 -1.10 -11.82 8.39
N SER A 30 -1.22 -10.52 8.15
CA SER A 30 -0.25 -9.73 7.38
C SER A 30 0.12 -8.45 8.12
N LEU A 31 1.33 -7.95 7.86
CA LEU A 31 1.79 -6.64 8.28
C LEU A 31 2.04 -5.78 7.04
N VAL A 32 1.41 -4.63 6.95
CA VAL A 32 1.60 -3.66 5.86
C VAL A 32 2.53 -2.55 6.32
N LEU A 33 3.59 -2.29 5.56
CA LEU A 33 4.58 -1.27 5.85
C LEU A 33 4.39 -0.09 4.89
N GLU A 34 4.15 1.11 5.41
CA GLU A 34 4.06 2.31 4.58
C GLU A 34 5.18 3.28 4.91
N SER A 35 5.82 3.81 3.87
CA SER A 35 6.95 4.72 3.97
C SER A 35 6.58 6.13 4.43
N SER A 36 5.39 6.63 4.08
CA SER A 36 4.91 7.94 4.52
C SER A 36 4.48 7.92 5.99
N ASP A 37 4.17 9.09 6.55
CA ASP A 37 3.63 9.20 7.92
C ASP A 37 2.11 8.99 7.98
N SER A 38 1.43 9.12 6.84
CA SER A 38 -0.02 8.99 6.72
C SER A 38 -0.44 8.67 5.28
N PHE A 39 -1.73 8.40 5.05
CA PHE A 39 -2.28 8.32 3.69
C PHE A 39 -2.26 9.71 3.04
N GLU A 40 -1.21 9.99 2.27
CA GLU A 40 -1.07 11.29 1.62
C GLU A 40 -2.16 11.52 0.56
N ASP A 41 -2.75 12.71 0.60
CA ASP A 41 -3.80 13.17 -0.31
C ASP A 41 -3.20 13.60 -1.65
N ASN A 42 -2.81 12.62 -2.47
CA ASN A 42 -2.52 12.90 -3.86
C ASN A 42 -3.84 12.85 -4.66
N ARG A 43 -4.15 13.99 -5.29
CA ARG A 43 -5.16 14.14 -6.36
C ARG A 43 -4.94 13.06 -7.42
N ASN A 44 -5.88 12.88 -8.35
CA ASN A 44 -5.70 11.97 -9.49
C ASN A 44 -4.52 12.44 -10.35
N VAL A 45 -3.32 11.97 -10.00
CA VAL A 45 -2.04 12.43 -10.51
C VAL A 45 -1.37 11.25 -11.18
N THR A 46 -1.08 11.40 -12.47
CA THR A 46 -0.06 10.56 -13.10
C THR A 46 1.29 11.18 -12.73
N SER A 47 2.16 10.45 -12.03
CA SER A 47 3.51 10.92 -11.68
C SER A 47 4.55 10.20 -12.53
N SER A 48 5.52 10.93 -13.05
CA SER A 48 6.66 10.36 -13.77
C SER A 48 7.61 9.70 -12.77
N ARG A 49 7.92 8.41 -12.97
CA ARG A 49 8.92 7.71 -12.13
C ARG A 49 10.34 8.25 -12.30
N ILE A 50 10.62 8.95 -13.40
CA ILE A 50 11.95 9.50 -13.70
C ILE A 50 12.16 10.85 -13.00
N THR A 51 11.11 11.68 -12.92
CA THR A 51 11.24 13.06 -12.43
C THR A 51 10.51 13.32 -11.12
N GLY A 52 9.66 12.41 -10.66
CA GLY A 52 8.79 12.62 -9.48
C GLY A 52 7.71 13.67 -9.69
N LEU A 53 7.62 14.26 -10.89
CA LEU A 53 6.69 15.35 -11.20
C LEU A 53 5.34 14.81 -11.68
N GLN A 54 4.28 15.53 -11.31
CA GLN A 54 2.94 15.36 -11.87
C GLN A 54 2.96 15.65 -13.38
N THR A 55 2.58 14.67 -14.19
CA THR A 55 2.56 14.79 -15.66
C THR A 55 1.17 15.10 -16.22
N PHE A 56 0.09 14.73 -15.53
CA PHE A 56 -1.27 15.01 -16.00
C PHE A 56 -2.32 14.95 -14.88
N GLU A 57 -3.36 15.78 -15.02
CA GLU A 57 -4.62 15.72 -14.26
C GLU A 57 -5.76 15.45 -15.26
N MET A 58 -6.37 14.25 -15.20
CA MET A 58 -7.48 13.91 -16.11
C MET A 58 -8.79 14.51 -15.60
N SER A 59 -9.41 15.36 -16.41
CA SER A 59 -10.79 15.81 -16.16
C SER A 59 -11.80 14.78 -16.69
N PHE A 60 -12.77 14.39 -15.87
CA PHE A 60 -13.79 13.38 -16.21
C PHE A 60 -14.95 13.95 -17.04
N LYS A 61 -14.67 14.81 -18.02
CA LYS A 61 -15.67 15.40 -18.93
C LYS A 61 -15.59 14.81 -20.35
N ALA A 62 -15.35 13.51 -20.49
CA ALA A 62 -15.24 12.85 -21.79
C ALA A 62 -16.62 12.34 -22.27
N LYS A 63 -17.16 12.92 -23.35
CA LYS A 63 -18.27 12.32 -24.11
C LYS A 63 -17.72 11.24 -25.04
N GLY A 64 -18.20 10.01 -24.93
CA GLY A 64 -17.78 8.92 -25.82
C GLY A 64 -18.60 8.87 -27.11
N LYS A 65 -18.15 8.07 -28.10
CA LYS A 65 -18.82 7.91 -29.40
C LYS A 65 -20.27 7.40 -29.34
N HIS A 66 -20.70 6.83 -28.21
CA HIS A 66 -22.04 6.25 -28.01
C HIS A 66 -22.86 6.97 -26.92
N GLY A 67 -22.49 8.19 -26.54
CA GLY A 67 -23.21 8.99 -25.53
C GLY A 67 -22.43 9.22 -24.24
N ASP A 68 -23.15 9.70 -23.23
CA ASP A 68 -22.59 10.03 -21.92
C ASP A 68 -22.23 8.72 -21.20
N HIS A 69 -20.96 8.60 -20.78
CA HIS A 69 -20.53 7.51 -19.91
C HIS A 69 -20.77 7.94 -18.47
N GLU A 70 -21.39 7.09 -17.65
CA GLU A 70 -21.44 7.31 -16.22
C GLU A 70 -20.04 7.09 -15.65
N ILE A 71 -19.51 8.11 -14.99
CA ILE A 71 -18.20 8.07 -14.33
C ILE A 71 -18.43 8.25 -12.84
N ARG A 72 -18.04 7.26 -12.04
CA ARG A 72 -18.00 7.36 -10.57
C ARG A 72 -16.56 7.35 -10.11
N CYS A 73 -16.10 8.48 -9.58
CA CYS A 73 -14.76 8.63 -9.04
C CYS A 73 -14.80 8.57 -7.52
N VAL A 74 -13.83 7.87 -6.92
CA VAL A 74 -13.60 7.87 -5.48
C VAL A 74 -12.27 8.57 -5.23
N LYS A 75 -12.21 9.40 -4.18
CA LYS A 75 -10.94 10.01 -3.75
C LYS A 75 -10.02 8.90 -3.24
N ARG A 76 -8.75 8.92 -3.67
CA ARG A 76 -7.74 7.96 -3.23
C ARG A 76 -7.72 7.81 -1.71
N THR A 77 -7.70 8.93 -0.98
CA THR A 77 -7.66 8.96 0.48
C THR A 77 -8.85 8.24 1.11
N LEU A 78 -10.08 8.52 0.65
CA LEU A 78 -11.28 7.84 1.13
C LEU A 78 -11.26 6.33 0.81
N LEU A 79 -10.73 5.95 -0.35
CA LEU A 79 -10.59 4.53 -0.70
C LEU A 79 -9.56 3.83 0.21
N LEU A 80 -8.41 4.45 0.46
CA LEU A 80 -7.37 3.88 1.32
C LEU A 80 -7.84 3.79 2.78
N GLU A 81 -8.45 4.85 3.30
CA GLU A 81 -9.04 4.85 4.64
C GLU A 81 -10.14 3.79 4.77
N GLY A 82 -11.01 3.67 3.76
CA GLY A 82 -12.04 2.65 3.72
C GLY A 82 -11.46 1.23 3.79
N LEU A 83 -10.42 0.94 3.01
CA LEU A 83 -9.73 -0.36 3.06
C LEU A 83 -9.01 -0.58 4.39
N ALA A 84 -8.37 0.45 4.95
CA ALA A 84 -7.63 0.38 6.19
C ALA A 84 -8.55 0.13 7.41
N ASN A 85 -9.73 0.74 7.43
CA ASN A 85 -10.70 0.59 8.52
C ASN A 85 -11.32 -0.82 8.61
N GLU A 86 -11.26 -1.59 7.52
CA GLU A 86 -11.69 -3.00 7.48
C GLU A 86 -10.61 -3.98 8.00
N LEU A 87 -9.42 -3.47 8.34
CA LEU A 87 -8.32 -4.27 8.87
C LEU A 87 -8.24 -4.15 10.41
N PRO A 88 -7.78 -5.20 11.11
CA PRO A 88 -7.51 -5.12 12.54
C PRO A 88 -6.51 -4.01 12.88
N SER A 89 -6.66 -3.40 14.06
CA SER A 89 -5.68 -2.41 14.55
C SER A 89 -4.28 -3.01 14.62
N GLY A 90 -3.27 -2.24 14.22
CA GLY A 90 -1.87 -2.67 14.15
C GLY A 90 -1.49 -3.42 12.87
N THR A 91 -2.42 -3.66 11.94
CA THR A 91 -2.11 -4.28 10.62
C THR A 91 -1.20 -3.40 9.76
N ILE A 92 -1.35 -2.08 9.85
CA ILE A 92 -0.59 -1.12 9.04
C ILE A 92 0.35 -0.36 9.96
N ARG A 93 1.64 -0.29 9.59
CA ARG A 93 2.67 0.42 10.33
C ARG A 93 3.18 1.62 9.51
N PHE A 94 3.14 2.79 10.14
CA PHE A 94 3.69 4.05 9.66
C PHE A 94 4.68 4.62 10.69
N PRO A 95 5.68 5.41 10.27
CA PRO A 95 6.38 5.27 9.00
C PRO A 95 7.26 4.01 9.01
N SER A 96 7.47 3.39 7.86
CA SER A 96 8.18 2.11 7.70
C SER A 96 8.79 1.98 6.32
N LYS A 97 9.76 2.83 6.03
CA LYS A 97 10.54 2.77 4.79
C LYS A 97 11.45 1.54 4.78
N VAL A 98 11.17 0.60 3.89
CA VAL A 98 12.05 -0.54 3.62
C VAL A 98 13.29 -0.07 2.86
N VAL A 99 14.48 -0.46 3.32
CA VAL A 99 15.78 -0.08 2.74
C VAL A 99 16.53 -1.25 2.10
N SER A 100 16.36 -2.46 2.62
CA SER A 100 16.85 -3.68 1.98
C SER A 100 15.96 -4.88 2.33
N VAL A 101 16.03 -5.91 1.49
CA VAL A 101 15.43 -7.22 1.73
C VAL A 101 16.52 -8.25 1.47
N ASP A 102 16.85 -9.00 2.51
CA ASP A 102 17.91 -10.01 2.50
C ASP A 102 17.33 -11.39 2.78
N GLU A 103 18.09 -12.44 2.46
CA GLU A 103 17.68 -13.83 2.70
C GLU A 103 18.41 -14.42 3.90
N SER A 104 17.68 -15.12 4.76
CA SER A 104 18.27 -15.83 5.90
C SER A 104 17.54 -17.15 6.13
N GLY A 105 18.09 -18.24 5.60
CA GLY A 105 17.46 -19.56 5.65
C GLY A 105 16.10 -19.55 4.95
N TYR A 106 15.04 -19.90 5.68
CA TYR A 106 13.65 -19.92 5.19
C TYR A 106 12.90 -18.59 5.38
N PHE A 107 13.62 -17.52 5.73
CA PHE A 107 13.03 -16.21 5.97
C PHE A 107 13.60 -15.16 5.02
N LYS A 108 12.78 -14.17 4.69
CA LYS A 108 13.27 -12.86 4.25
C LYS A 108 13.45 -11.95 5.45
N LEU A 109 14.56 -11.23 5.49
CA LEU A 109 14.83 -10.15 6.43
C LEU A 109 14.51 -8.83 5.76
N VAL A 110 13.54 -8.09 6.30
CA VAL A 110 13.16 -6.78 5.80
C VAL A 110 13.77 -5.71 6.72
N HIS A 111 14.71 -4.96 6.19
CA HIS A 111 15.40 -3.89 6.91
C HIS A 111 14.68 -2.57 6.70
N LEU A 112 14.38 -1.86 7.80
CA LEU A 112 13.76 -0.55 7.77
C LEU A 112 14.78 0.56 8.01
N ALA A 113 14.46 1.76 7.55
CA ALA A 113 15.32 2.94 7.70
C ALA A 113 15.58 3.33 9.17
N ASP A 114 14.68 2.96 10.09
CA ASP A 114 14.82 3.19 11.53
C ASP A 114 15.73 2.15 12.24
N GLY A 115 16.29 1.20 11.49
CA GLY A 115 17.12 0.11 12.01
C GLY A 115 16.32 -1.12 12.47
N THR A 116 14.99 -1.10 12.41
CA THR A 116 14.17 -2.29 12.69
C THR A 116 14.42 -3.37 11.63
N ILE A 117 14.48 -4.63 12.05
CA ILE A 117 14.54 -5.80 11.16
C ILE A 117 13.30 -6.65 11.42
N LEU A 118 12.56 -6.94 10.36
CA LEU A 118 11.39 -7.83 10.38
C LEU A 118 11.72 -9.15 9.70
N LYS A 119 11.21 -10.25 10.25
CA LYS A 119 11.35 -11.58 9.66
C LYS A 119 10.02 -11.96 9.01
N ALA A 120 10.06 -12.28 7.71
CA ALA A 120 8.93 -12.75 6.94
C ALA A 120 9.16 -14.20 6.49
N LYS A 121 8.16 -15.06 6.67
CA LYS A 121 8.24 -16.46 6.22
C LYS A 121 8.23 -16.57 4.71
N VAL A 122 8.97 -17.53 4.19
CA VAL A 122 8.94 -17.95 2.78
C VAL A 122 8.62 -19.44 2.77
N ASP A 123 7.41 -19.78 2.33
CA ASP A 123 7.00 -21.16 2.08
C ASP A 123 7.47 -21.64 0.69
#